data_AF-A0A443B005-F1
#
_entry.id   AF-A0A443B005-F1
#
_cell.length_a   1.000
_cell.length_b   1.000
_cell.length_c   1.000
_cell.angle_alpha   90.00
_cell.angle_beta   90.00
_cell.angle_gamma   90.00
#
_symmetry.space_group_name_H-M   'P 1'
#
loop_
_entity.id
_entity.type
_entity.pdbx_description
1 polymer ?
#
loop_
_entity_poly.entity_id
_entity_poly.type
_entity_poly.pdbx_seq_one_letter_code
_entity_poly.pdbx_strand_id
1 'polypeptide(L)'
;MNTSRRDWRTGLTSAALASLMCMIVAAFLLTATPAHACVLCMPYPKVTNADQVVGSGTAVFARENPTRPFSYAVLETFKGRYDGSAIPLFLDSTTARALQLYPALQVILVQNGPGGAWRALGMAGREYQSVMRQVAQWDKSSKTLAERAVFFATYLRHEDRRLAELAFLEVARAPYATLRDLKTSVARDDIYRIVNDLFHVEWRGLYILMLGMSDRPDDIAFVRGKLKTAAEYGLTISLGAYATALIEMTGADGVTQLAEEYFVEPGRSNAELLEIVKALSVQGTGGAVELRSAIIEAYGRLLAHHPELAGNVANDLSDWKVVRFVPRLREILNAGVGLDEASHFAIAMYLSSADESASSKAVFTRSGGLR
;
A
#
# COMPACT_ATOMS: atom_id res chain seq x y z
N MET A 1 73.46 1.57 -27.12
CA MET A 1 72.63 1.07 -28.24
C MET A 1 71.24 0.75 -27.74
N ASN A 2 70.22 1.17 -28.50
CA ASN A 2 68.76 0.99 -28.38
C ASN A 2 68.03 1.57 -27.15
N THR A 3 67.29 2.69 -27.23
CA THR A 3 66.09 3.08 -28.00
C THR A 3 64.75 2.53 -27.47
N SER A 4 63.96 3.46 -26.90
CA SER A 4 62.53 3.72 -27.12
C SER A 4 61.50 2.58 -27.00
N ARG A 5 60.63 2.69 -25.98
CA ARG A 5 59.19 2.42 -26.13
C ARG A 5 58.37 3.59 -25.59
N ARG A 6 57.56 4.17 -26.48
CA ARG A 6 56.50 5.16 -26.21
C ARG A 6 55.29 4.43 -25.65
N ASP A 7 54.82 4.85 -24.48
CA ASP A 7 53.47 4.53 -24.00
C ASP A 7 52.54 5.70 -24.28
N TRP A 8 51.55 5.47 -25.14
CA TRP A 8 50.42 6.37 -25.37
C TRP A 8 49.35 6.09 -24.31
N ARG A 9 49.26 6.93 -23.28
CA ARG A 9 48.09 6.96 -22.38
C ARG A 9 47.15 8.07 -22.82
N THR A 10 46.04 7.68 -23.45
CA THR A 10 44.87 8.52 -23.69
C THR A 10 44.25 8.92 -22.35
N GLY A 11 44.43 10.18 -21.96
CA GLY A 11 43.77 10.77 -20.80
C GLY A 11 42.34 11.18 -21.16
N LEU A 12 41.37 10.32 -20.86
CA LEU A 12 40.04 10.78 -20.50
C LEU A 12 40.07 11.06 -19.00
N THR A 13 39.95 12.34 -18.66
CA THR A 13 40.10 12.86 -17.30
C THR A 13 38.99 12.31 -16.40
N SER A 14 39.37 11.71 -15.26
CA SER A 14 38.46 11.19 -14.21
C SER A 14 37.35 12.17 -13.80
N ALA A 15 37.56 13.47 -13.98
CA ALA A 15 36.59 14.51 -13.65
C ALA A 15 35.32 14.46 -14.53
N ALA A 16 35.44 14.11 -15.81
CA ALA A 16 34.29 14.07 -16.72
C ALA A 16 33.38 12.86 -16.41
N LEU A 17 33.98 11.73 -16.03
CA LEU A 17 33.26 10.52 -15.58
C LEU A 17 32.57 10.75 -14.23
N ALA A 18 33.23 11.46 -13.30
CA ALA A 18 32.64 11.78 -11.99
C ALA A 18 31.43 12.71 -12.10
N SER A 19 31.48 13.75 -12.96
CA SER A 19 30.33 14.64 -13.19
C SER A 19 29.16 13.94 -13.85
N LEU A 20 29.41 13.02 -14.80
CA LEU A 20 28.34 12.25 -15.43
C LEU A 20 27.69 11.28 -14.43
N MET A 21 28.47 10.69 -13.52
CA MET A 21 27.97 9.81 -12.47
C MET A 21 27.13 10.57 -11.44
N CYS A 22 27.52 11.79 -11.06
CA CYS A 22 26.71 12.66 -10.18
C CYS A 22 25.38 13.06 -10.82
N MET A 23 25.33 13.36 -12.14
CA MET A 23 24.06 13.69 -12.81
C MET A 23 23.13 12.48 -12.96
N ILE A 24 23.67 11.26 -13.15
CA ILE A 24 22.86 10.03 -13.21
C ILE A 24 22.31 9.67 -11.83
N VAL A 25 23.09 9.86 -10.76
CA VAL A 25 22.62 9.66 -9.37
C VAL A 25 21.56 10.70 -8.99
N ALA A 26 21.72 11.96 -9.38
CA ALA A 26 20.70 13.00 -9.17
C ALA A 26 19.40 12.71 -9.93
N ALA A 27 19.49 12.21 -11.18
CA ALA A 27 18.31 11.84 -11.98
C ALA A 27 17.56 10.62 -11.40
N PHE A 28 18.25 9.68 -10.74
CA PHE A 28 17.61 8.56 -10.04
C PHE A 28 16.92 8.99 -8.73
N LEU A 29 17.47 9.97 -8.02
CA LEU A 29 16.88 10.51 -6.78
C LEU A 29 15.62 11.37 -7.02
N LEU A 30 15.43 11.91 -8.23
CA LEU A 30 14.24 12.69 -8.61
C LEU A 30 13.01 11.84 -8.93
N THR A 31 13.14 10.51 -8.93
CA THR A 31 11.98 9.59 -8.98
C THR A 31 11.62 9.10 -7.58
N ALA A 32 11.42 10.04 -6.65
CA ALA A 32 10.72 9.73 -5.41
C ALA A 32 9.28 9.33 -5.78
N THR A 33 9.04 8.01 -5.80
CA THR A 33 7.66 7.52 -5.79
C THR A 33 6.99 8.08 -4.53
N PRO A 34 5.81 8.70 -4.63
CA PRO A 34 5.10 9.16 -3.44
C PRO A 34 4.94 7.95 -2.53
N ALA A 35 5.51 8.03 -1.34
CA ALA A 35 5.27 7.08 -0.28
C ALA A 35 3.83 7.31 0.17
N HIS A 36 2.88 6.72 -0.56
CA HIS A 36 1.49 6.72 -0.16
C HIS A 36 1.41 6.17 1.26
N ALA A 37 0.99 7.01 2.21
CA ALA A 37 0.66 6.56 3.56
C ALA A 37 -0.35 5.40 3.41
N CYS A 38 0.07 4.18 3.73
CA CYS A 38 -0.76 3.00 3.55
C CYS A 38 -1.55 2.79 4.83
N VAL A 39 -2.85 3.13 4.85
CA VAL A 39 -3.71 2.89 6.03
C VAL A 39 -3.76 1.42 6.42
N LEU A 40 -3.58 0.54 5.44
CA LEU A 40 -3.61 -0.92 5.63
C LEU A 40 -2.26 -1.50 6.02
N CYS A 41 -1.17 -0.70 5.96
CA CYS A 41 0.25 -0.98 6.25
C CYS A 41 0.60 -2.45 6.56
N MET A 42 0.31 -3.34 5.60
CA MET A 42 0.64 -4.75 5.66
C MET A 42 1.41 -5.15 4.42
N PRO A 43 2.36 -6.09 4.55
CA PRO A 43 3.07 -6.65 3.42
C PRO A 43 2.13 -7.56 2.63
N TYR A 44 1.29 -6.97 1.78
CA TYR A 44 0.57 -7.74 0.77
C TYR A 44 1.56 -8.25 -0.28
N PRO A 45 1.37 -9.47 -0.83
CA PRO A 45 2.13 -9.89 -1.98
C PRO A 45 1.93 -8.86 -3.11
N LYS A 46 3.04 -8.30 -3.60
CA LYS A 46 3.03 -7.32 -4.71
C LYS A 46 2.42 -7.90 -5.99
N VAL A 47 2.37 -9.23 -6.10
CA VAL A 47 1.87 -9.97 -7.25
C VAL A 47 0.90 -11.05 -6.76
N THR A 48 -0.36 -10.97 -7.18
CA THR A 48 -1.40 -11.95 -6.83
C THR A 48 -1.48 -13.08 -7.84
N ASN A 49 -2.26 -14.13 -7.54
CA ASN A 49 -2.56 -15.17 -8.53
C ASN A 49 -3.28 -14.60 -9.77
N ALA A 50 -4.12 -13.58 -9.60
CA ALA A 50 -4.73 -12.90 -10.73
C ALA A 50 -3.66 -12.22 -11.60
N ASP A 51 -2.68 -11.54 -11.01
CA ASP A 51 -1.55 -10.95 -11.77
C ASP A 51 -0.72 -12.01 -12.52
N GLN A 52 -0.50 -13.17 -11.90
CA GLN A 52 0.23 -14.27 -12.53
C GLN A 52 -0.55 -14.81 -13.75
N VAL A 53 -1.86 -14.98 -13.64
CA VAL A 53 -2.72 -15.40 -14.77
C VAL A 53 -2.74 -14.33 -15.86
N VAL A 54 -2.98 -13.06 -15.51
CA VAL A 54 -2.98 -11.93 -16.46
C VAL A 54 -1.63 -11.80 -17.17
N GLY A 55 -0.54 -11.96 -16.43
CA GLY A 55 0.83 -11.81 -16.93
C GLY A 55 1.36 -12.99 -17.73
N SER A 56 0.75 -14.17 -17.61
CA SER A 56 1.15 -15.40 -18.29
C SER A 56 0.75 -15.43 -19.77
N GLY A 57 1.53 -16.15 -20.59
CA GLY A 57 1.19 -16.46 -21.98
C GLY A 57 0.28 -17.68 -22.09
N THR A 58 0.44 -18.66 -21.19
CA THR A 58 -0.37 -19.88 -21.12
C THR A 58 -0.77 -20.15 -19.68
N ALA A 59 -2.05 -20.48 -19.46
CA ALA A 59 -2.57 -20.93 -18.17
C ALA A 59 -3.47 -22.15 -18.37
N VAL A 60 -3.27 -23.15 -17.52
CA VAL A 60 -3.95 -24.45 -17.61
C VAL A 60 -4.46 -24.89 -16.24
N PHE A 61 -5.53 -25.66 -16.25
CA PHE A 61 -5.91 -26.50 -15.12
C PHE A 61 -5.39 -27.92 -15.34
N ALA A 62 -4.75 -28.47 -14.32
CA ALA A 62 -4.12 -29.78 -14.36
C ALA A 62 -4.49 -30.64 -13.15
N ARG A 63 -4.39 -31.95 -13.32
CA ARG A 63 -4.47 -32.95 -12.24
C ARG A 63 -3.29 -33.92 -12.34
N GLU A 64 -3.24 -34.90 -11.45
CA GLU A 64 -2.26 -35.98 -11.52
C GLU A 64 -2.38 -36.73 -12.85
N ASN A 65 -1.23 -37.04 -13.46
CA ASN A 65 -1.16 -37.84 -14.68
C ASN A 65 -1.40 -39.33 -14.35
N PRO A 66 -2.41 -39.98 -14.94
CA PRO A 66 -2.75 -41.37 -14.62
C PRO A 66 -1.67 -42.38 -15.06
N THR A 67 -0.79 -42.00 -15.98
CA THR A 67 0.27 -42.87 -16.55
C THR A 67 1.66 -42.54 -16.00
N ARG A 68 1.81 -41.41 -15.32
CA ARG A 68 3.09 -40.93 -14.78
C ARG A 68 2.88 -40.31 -13.40
N PRO A 69 3.03 -41.10 -12.32
CA PRO A 69 2.85 -40.61 -10.95
C PRO A 69 3.68 -39.36 -10.65
N PHE A 70 3.18 -38.50 -9.76
CA PHE A 70 3.84 -37.25 -9.35
C PHE A 70 4.12 -36.25 -10.49
N SER A 71 3.41 -36.37 -11.61
CA SER A 71 3.44 -35.42 -12.71
C SER A 71 2.05 -34.90 -13.05
N TYR A 72 1.99 -33.77 -13.74
CA TYR A 72 0.74 -33.13 -14.13
C TYR A 72 0.26 -33.58 -15.52
N ALA A 73 -1.04 -33.81 -15.64
CA ALA A 73 -1.75 -33.89 -16.91
C ALA A 73 -2.70 -32.68 -17.03
N VAL A 74 -2.61 -31.96 -18.14
CA VAL A 74 -3.48 -30.82 -18.46
C VAL A 74 -4.87 -31.34 -18.81
N LEU A 75 -5.89 -30.73 -18.18
CA LEU A 75 -7.30 -31.02 -18.46
C LEU A 75 -7.93 -29.93 -19.31
N GLU A 76 -7.58 -28.68 -19.03
CA GLU A 76 -8.15 -27.51 -19.68
C GLU A 76 -7.05 -26.49 -19.87
N THR A 77 -6.93 -25.92 -21.07
CA THR A 77 -6.17 -24.69 -21.31
C THR A 77 -7.16 -23.54 -21.31
N PHE A 78 -7.12 -22.70 -20.29
CA PHE A 78 -8.06 -21.58 -20.13
C PHE A 78 -7.47 -20.23 -20.52
N LYS A 79 -6.17 -20.18 -20.82
CA LYS A 79 -5.50 -19.02 -21.43
C LYS A 79 -4.41 -19.47 -22.40
N GLY A 80 -4.34 -18.81 -23.55
CA GLY A 80 -3.28 -19.03 -24.54
C GLY A 80 -3.36 -20.41 -25.19
N ARG A 81 -2.18 -21.01 -25.45
CA ARG A 81 -2.06 -22.33 -26.08
C ARG A 81 -1.05 -23.18 -25.34
N TYR A 82 -1.46 -24.39 -24.97
CA TYR A 82 -0.57 -25.44 -24.50
C TYR A 82 -0.16 -26.32 -25.70
N ASP A 83 1.14 -26.58 -25.83
CA ASP A 83 1.73 -27.33 -26.94
C ASP A 83 1.81 -28.84 -26.71
N GLY A 84 1.37 -29.32 -25.54
CA GLY A 84 1.46 -30.72 -25.15
C GLY A 84 2.82 -31.12 -24.55
N SER A 85 3.76 -30.18 -24.40
CA SER A 85 5.07 -30.43 -23.80
C SER A 85 4.94 -30.86 -22.34
N ALA A 86 5.81 -31.78 -21.90
CA ALA A 86 5.80 -32.21 -20.50
C ALA A 86 6.03 -31.03 -19.55
N ILE A 87 5.15 -30.86 -18.57
CA ILE A 87 5.30 -29.82 -17.54
C ILE A 87 6.37 -30.29 -16.54
N PRO A 88 7.52 -29.62 -16.43
CA PRO A 88 8.63 -30.03 -15.58
C PRO A 88 8.43 -29.59 -14.12
N LEU A 89 7.22 -29.78 -13.59
CA LEU A 89 6.87 -29.53 -12.19
C LEU A 89 6.56 -30.84 -11.50
N PHE A 90 7.11 -31.01 -10.31
CA PHE A 90 6.78 -32.13 -9.44
C PHE A 90 5.42 -31.90 -8.78
N LEU A 91 4.56 -32.92 -8.80
CA LEU A 91 3.34 -32.96 -8.01
C LEU A 91 3.64 -33.66 -6.69
N ASP A 92 3.63 -32.90 -5.59
CA ASP A 92 3.86 -33.46 -4.27
C ASP A 92 2.71 -34.37 -3.81
N SER A 93 3.01 -35.29 -2.89
CA SER A 93 2.05 -36.28 -2.38
C SER A 93 0.86 -35.67 -1.64
N THR A 94 1.02 -34.50 -1.01
CA THR A 94 -0.07 -33.80 -0.31
C THR A 94 -1.08 -33.26 -1.31
N THR A 95 -0.59 -32.59 -2.36
CA THR A 95 -1.43 -32.09 -3.46
C THR A 95 -2.06 -33.26 -4.21
N ALA A 96 -1.32 -34.31 -4.54
CA ALA A 96 -1.87 -35.50 -5.21
C ALA A 96 -3.02 -36.12 -4.43
N ARG A 97 -2.84 -36.32 -3.11
CA ARG A 97 -3.89 -36.84 -2.22
C ARG A 97 -5.11 -35.93 -2.19
N ALA A 98 -4.93 -34.62 -2.09
CA ALA A 98 -6.03 -33.67 -2.11
C ALA A 98 -6.83 -33.74 -3.42
N LEU A 99 -6.16 -33.82 -4.56
CA LEU A 99 -6.81 -33.98 -5.86
C LEU A 99 -7.62 -35.29 -5.92
N GLN A 100 -7.07 -36.41 -5.44
CA GLN A 100 -7.77 -37.69 -5.41
C GLN A 100 -9.04 -37.65 -4.54
N LEU A 101 -8.97 -37.02 -3.37
CA LEU A 101 -10.10 -36.90 -2.44
C LEU A 101 -11.20 -35.96 -2.94
N TYR A 102 -10.83 -34.91 -3.68
CA TYR A 102 -11.76 -33.89 -4.15
C TYR A 102 -11.74 -33.80 -5.69
N PRO A 103 -12.66 -34.49 -6.39
CA PRO A 103 -12.66 -34.56 -7.86
C PRO A 103 -12.80 -33.21 -8.56
N ALA A 104 -13.41 -32.23 -7.89
CA ALA A 104 -13.58 -30.88 -8.42
C ALA A 104 -12.33 -30.00 -8.29
N LEU A 105 -11.34 -30.37 -7.47
CA LEU A 105 -10.10 -29.62 -7.33
C LEU A 105 -9.20 -29.83 -8.55
N GLN A 106 -8.57 -28.77 -9.01
CA GLN A 106 -7.55 -28.81 -10.07
C GLN A 106 -6.41 -27.89 -9.65
N VAL A 107 -5.21 -28.08 -10.20
CA VAL A 107 -4.07 -27.18 -9.97
C VAL A 107 -3.97 -26.20 -11.12
N ILE A 108 -3.83 -24.92 -10.80
CA ILE A 108 -3.55 -23.87 -11.78
C ILE A 108 -2.06 -23.83 -12.05
N LEU A 109 -1.68 -24.01 -13.30
CA LEU A 109 -0.31 -23.90 -13.76
C LEU A 109 -0.22 -22.79 -14.80
N VAL A 110 0.82 -21.96 -14.73
CA VAL A 110 1.06 -20.85 -15.65
C VAL A 110 2.46 -20.90 -16.25
N GLN A 111 2.58 -20.36 -17.45
CA GLN A 111 3.83 -20.21 -18.19
C GLN A 111 3.84 -18.84 -18.90
N ASN A 112 4.94 -18.09 -18.80
CA ASN A 112 5.02 -16.73 -19.37
C ASN A 112 4.98 -16.71 -20.91
N GLY A 113 5.37 -17.81 -21.56
CA GLY A 113 5.33 -17.98 -23.01
C GLY A 113 5.90 -19.35 -23.41
N PRO A 114 5.86 -19.72 -24.71
CA PRO A 114 6.38 -20.99 -25.19
C PRO A 114 7.84 -21.21 -24.75
N GLY A 115 8.13 -22.35 -24.14
CA GLY A 115 9.47 -22.67 -23.60
C GLY A 115 9.85 -21.96 -22.29
N GLY A 116 8.98 -21.12 -21.72
CA GLY A 116 9.21 -20.48 -20.42
C GLY A 116 9.08 -21.45 -19.25
N ALA A 117 9.55 -21.04 -18.06
CA ALA A 117 9.41 -21.84 -16.86
C ALA A 117 7.93 -21.92 -16.42
N TRP A 118 7.49 -23.13 -16.09
CA TRP A 118 6.17 -23.38 -15.50
C TRP A 118 6.16 -23.02 -14.01
N ARG A 119 5.01 -22.57 -13.52
CA ARG A 119 4.77 -22.31 -12.10
C ARG A 119 3.40 -22.82 -11.68
N ALA A 120 3.32 -23.40 -10.49
CA ALA A 120 2.04 -23.71 -9.85
C ALA A 120 1.54 -22.53 -9.02
N LEU A 121 0.28 -22.14 -9.22
CA LEU A 121 -0.40 -21.10 -8.42
C LEU A 121 -1.25 -21.70 -7.29
N GLY A 122 -1.40 -23.02 -7.28
CA GLY A 122 -2.11 -23.79 -6.26
C GLY A 122 -3.38 -24.46 -6.79
N MET A 123 -4.06 -25.17 -5.88
CA MET A 123 -5.35 -25.80 -6.11
C MET A 123 -6.49 -24.77 -6.24
N ALA A 124 -7.47 -25.07 -7.08
CA ALA A 124 -8.65 -24.27 -7.35
C ALA A 124 -9.90 -25.16 -7.34
N GLY A 125 -10.91 -24.79 -6.56
CA GLY A 125 -12.26 -25.34 -6.63
C GLY A 125 -13.05 -24.81 -7.82
N ARG A 126 -14.31 -25.21 -7.98
CA ARG A 126 -15.15 -24.86 -9.14
C ARG A 126 -15.29 -23.34 -9.32
N GLU A 127 -15.60 -22.64 -8.24
CA GLU A 127 -15.81 -21.19 -8.29
C GLU A 127 -14.49 -20.44 -8.53
N TYR A 128 -13.40 -20.84 -7.87
CA TYR A 128 -12.08 -20.28 -8.15
C TYR A 128 -11.68 -20.49 -9.62
N GLN A 129 -11.93 -21.68 -10.19
CA GLN A 129 -11.70 -21.95 -11.61
C GLN A 129 -12.52 -21.00 -12.48
N SER A 130 -13.81 -20.82 -12.18
CA SER A 130 -14.71 -19.90 -12.90
C SER A 130 -14.17 -18.47 -12.93
N VAL A 131 -13.74 -17.95 -11.78
CA VAL A 131 -13.15 -16.61 -11.67
C VAL A 131 -11.83 -16.52 -12.44
N MET A 132 -10.97 -17.53 -12.38
CA MET A 132 -9.71 -17.53 -13.12
C MET A 132 -9.89 -17.55 -14.64
N ARG A 133 -10.97 -18.16 -15.15
CA ARG A 133 -11.32 -18.03 -16.59
C ARG A 133 -11.70 -16.61 -16.96
N GLN A 134 -12.44 -15.90 -16.11
CA GLN A 134 -12.78 -14.50 -16.35
C GLN A 134 -11.53 -13.61 -16.30
N VAL A 135 -10.67 -13.81 -15.29
CA VAL A 135 -9.39 -13.10 -15.16
C VAL A 135 -8.46 -13.37 -16.33
N ALA A 136 -8.49 -14.58 -16.91
CA ALA A 136 -7.67 -14.91 -18.08
C ALA A 136 -8.02 -14.09 -19.33
N GLN A 137 -9.24 -13.55 -19.41
CA GLN A 137 -9.68 -12.66 -20.49
C GLN A 137 -9.11 -11.24 -20.36
N TRP A 138 -8.53 -10.91 -19.20
CA TRP A 138 -7.90 -9.62 -18.96
C TRP A 138 -6.48 -9.60 -19.55
N ASP A 139 -6.14 -8.51 -20.24
CA ASP A 139 -4.75 -8.18 -20.57
C ASP A 139 -4.08 -7.37 -19.45
N LYS A 140 -2.75 -7.21 -19.52
CA LYS A 140 -1.94 -6.53 -18.46
C LYS A 140 -2.37 -5.08 -18.17
N SER A 141 -3.02 -4.42 -19.11
CA SER A 141 -3.49 -3.03 -19.03
C SER A 141 -5.02 -2.91 -18.96
N SER A 142 -5.75 -4.00 -19.11
CA SER A 142 -7.20 -4.00 -19.34
C SER A 142 -8.03 -3.56 -18.14
N LYS A 143 -7.45 -3.64 -16.93
CA LYS A 143 -8.13 -3.30 -15.68
C LYS A 143 -7.23 -2.51 -14.75
N THR A 144 -7.70 -1.33 -14.36
CA THR A 144 -7.12 -0.54 -13.28
C THR A 144 -7.29 -1.25 -11.93
N LEU A 145 -6.49 -0.88 -10.91
CA LEU A 145 -6.66 -1.42 -9.55
C LEU A 145 -8.07 -1.18 -9.00
N ALA A 146 -8.69 -0.05 -9.36
CA ALA A 146 -10.05 0.26 -8.94
C ALA A 146 -11.08 -0.70 -9.54
N GLU A 147 -11.02 -0.95 -10.86
CA GLU A 147 -11.93 -1.89 -11.53
C GLU A 147 -11.76 -3.32 -11.01
N ARG A 148 -10.52 -3.73 -10.71
CA ARG A 148 -10.22 -5.04 -10.12
C ARG A 148 -10.85 -5.16 -8.74
N ALA A 149 -10.71 -4.14 -7.91
CA ALA A 149 -11.31 -4.12 -6.57
C ALA A 149 -12.84 -4.26 -6.63
N VAL A 150 -13.51 -3.55 -7.55
CA VAL A 150 -14.96 -3.67 -7.75
C VAL A 150 -15.36 -5.09 -8.15
N PHE A 151 -14.63 -5.71 -9.09
CA PHE A 151 -14.88 -7.09 -9.49
C PHE A 151 -14.71 -8.06 -8.30
N PHE A 152 -13.59 -7.94 -7.58
CA PHE A 152 -13.24 -8.86 -6.50
C PHE A 152 -14.04 -8.65 -5.21
N ALA A 153 -14.61 -7.46 -4.98
CA ALA A 153 -15.42 -7.16 -3.81
C ALA A 153 -16.58 -8.15 -3.63
N THR A 154 -17.15 -8.65 -4.73
CA THR A 154 -18.24 -9.64 -4.71
C THR A 154 -17.84 -11.00 -4.12
N TYR A 155 -16.53 -11.27 -4.02
CA TYR A 155 -16.00 -12.54 -3.55
C TYR A 155 -15.34 -12.46 -2.16
N LEU A 156 -15.35 -11.29 -1.49
CA LEU A 156 -14.71 -11.09 -0.18
C LEU A 156 -15.16 -12.09 0.90
N ARG A 157 -16.39 -12.60 0.76
CA ARG A 157 -17.03 -13.54 1.69
C ARG A 157 -17.33 -14.90 1.08
N HIS A 158 -16.69 -15.22 -0.04
CA HIS A 158 -16.94 -16.48 -0.72
C HIS A 158 -16.56 -17.68 0.17
N GLU A 159 -17.35 -18.76 0.10
CA GLU A 159 -17.12 -19.99 0.89
C GLU A 159 -15.80 -20.68 0.55
N ASP A 160 -15.39 -20.59 -0.73
CA ASP A 160 -14.04 -20.93 -1.16
C ASP A 160 -13.04 -19.94 -0.55
N ARG A 161 -12.39 -20.37 0.53
CA ARG A 161 -11.39 -19.60 1.26
C ARG A 161 -10.30 -19.01 0.37
N ARG A 162 -9.85 -19.72 -0.67
CA ARG A 162 -8.80 -19.21 -1.57
C ARG A 162 -9.32 -18.06 -2.42
N LEU A 163 -10.58 -18.14 -2.83
CA LEU A 163 -11.22 -17.08 -3.61
C LEU A 163 -11.44 -15.85 -2.75
N ALA A 164 -11.90 -16.02 -1.50
CA ALA A 164 -12.02 -14.95 -0.53
C ALA A 164 -10.66 -14.29 -0.21
N GLU A 165 -9.59 -15.08 -0.09
CA GLU A 165 -8.22 -14.57 0.12
C GLU A 165 -7.71 -13.78 -1.09
N LEU A 166 -7.89 -14.29 -2.30
CA LEU A 166 -7.55 -13.53 -3.51
C LEU A 166 -8.35 -12.23 -3.58
N ALA A 167 -9.66 -12.29 -3.31
CA ALA A 167 -10.53 -11.12 -3.32
C ALA A 167 -10.07 -10.06 -2.33
N PHE A 168 -9.73 -10.48 -1.12
CA PHE A 168 -9.19 -9.62 -0.09
C PHE A 168 -7.90 -8.92 -0.56
N LEU A 169 -6.95 -9.64 -1.14
CA LEU A 169 -5.71 -9.07 -1.67
C LEU A 169 -5.94 -8.07 -2.81
N GLU A 170 -6.91 -8.34 -3.68
CA GLU A 170 -7.24 -7.47 -4.81
C GLU A 170 -7.93 -6.19 -4.36
N VAL A 171 -8.85 -6.29 -3.40
CA VAL A 171 -9.54 -5.13 -2.82
C VAL A 171 -8.58 -4.30 -1.96
N ALA A 172 -7.75 -4.94 -1.13
CA ALA A 172 -6.83 -4.23 -0.24
C ALA A 172 -5.74 -3.41 -0.97
N ARG A 173 -5.50 -3.69 -2.26
CA ARG A 173 -4.59 -2.94 -3.12
C ARG A 173 -5.24 -1.74 -3.83
N ALA A 174 -6.55 -1.55 -3.67
CA ALA A 174 -7.26 -0.45 -4.29
C ALA A 174 -6.85 0.90 -3.66
N PRO A 175 -6.89 2.00 -4.45
CA PRO A 175 -6.83 3.33 -3.88
C PRO A 175 -7.90 3.55 -2.81
N TYR A 176 -7.59 4.32 -1.77
CA TYR A 176 -8.50 4.57 -0.65
C TYR A 176 -9.87 5.11 -1.11
N ALA A 177 -9.87 6.04 -2.06
CA ALA A 177 -11.10 6.58 -2.64
C ALA A 177 -12.00 5.50 -3.26
N THR A 178 -11.43 4.46 -3.89
CA THR A 178 -12.21 3.33 -4.40
C THR A 178 -12.80 2.50 -3.27
N LEU A 179 -12.07 2.28 -2.18
CA LEU A 179 -12.58 1.54 -1.03
C LEU A 179 -13.83 2.22 -0.46
N ARG A 180 -13.81 3.56 -0.36
CA ARG A 180 -14.95 4.39 0.09
C ARG A 180 -16.24 4.12 -0.69
N ASP A 181 -16.15 3.84 -1.99
CA ASP A 181 -17.31 3.62 -2.85
C ASP A 181 -17.88 2.18 -2.76
N LEU A 182 -17.14 1.22 -2.17
CA LEU A 182 -17.54 -0.19 -2.07
C LEU A 182 -18.50 -0.51 -0.90
N LYS A 183 -19.15 0.54 -0.37
CA LYS A 183 -19.94 0.64 0.88
C LYS A 183 -20.93 -0.50 1.18
N THR A 184 -21.37 -1.30 0.19
CA THR A 184 -22.51 -2.22 0.33
C THR A 184 -22.18 -3.69 0.13
N SER A 185 -20.91 -4.04 -0.09
CA SER A 185 -20.54 -5.42 -0.47
C SER A 185 -20.44 -6.40 0.71
N VAL A 186 -20.42 -5.91 1.96
CA VAL A 186 -20.26 -6.75 3.17
C VAL A 186 -21.32 -6.40 4.22
N ALA A 187 -21.98 -7.42 4.77
CA ALA A 187 -22.96 -7.23 5.84
C ALA A 187 -22.31 -6.76 7.15
N ARG A 188 -23.04 -6.01 7.97
CA ARG A 188 -22.54 -5.46 9.23
C ARG A 188 -22.06 -6.54 10.21
N ASP A 189 -22.86 -7.57 10.46
CA ASP A 189 -22.52 -8.64 11.42
C ASP A 189 -21.25 -9.39 11.02
N ASP A 190 -20.98 -9.45 9.72
CA ASP A 190 -19.79 -10.03 9.14
C ASP A 190 -18.53 -9.21 9.42
N ILE A 191 -18.64 -7.88 9.33
CA ILE A 191 -17.57 -6.95 9.70
C ILE A 191 -17.23 -7.12 11.19
N TYR A 192 -18.24 -7.12 12.07
CA TYR A 192 -18.04 -7.29 13.51
C TYR A 192 -17.38 -8.62 13.87
N ARG A 193 -17.74 -9.70 13.18
CA ARG A 193 -17.12 -11.01 13.40
C ARG A 193 -15.62 -10.97 13.10
N ILE A 194 -15.23 -10.40 11.97
CA ILE A 194 -13.83 -10.37 11.52
C ILE A 194 -13.00 -9.40 12.36
N VAL A 195 -13.54 -8.22 12.67
CA VAL A 195 -12.83 -7.21 13.46
C VAL A 195 -12.55 -7.71 14.89
N ASN A 196 -13.38 -8.60 15.42
CA ASN A 196 -13.17 -9.23 16.73
C ASN A 196 -12.44 -10.60 16.64
N ASP A 197 -12.12 -11.10 15.45
CA ASP A 197 -11.43 -12.38 15.28
C ASP A 197 -9.91 -12.23 15.47
N LEU A 198 -9.38 -12.81 16.55
CA LEU A 198 -7.96 -12.82 16.92
C LEU A 198 -7.05 -13.52 15.91
N PHE A 199 -7.57 -14.38 15.06
CA PHE A 199 -6.77 -15.21 14.14
C PHE A 199 -6.63 -14.63 12.74
N HIS A 200 -7.34 -13.53 12.42
CA HIS A 200 -7.30 -12.87 11.11
C HIS A 200 -6.94 -11.39 11.24
N VAL A 201 -5.94 -11.07 12.06
CA VAL A 201 -5.47 -9.69 12.31
C VAL A 201 -5.13 -8.98 11.00
N GLU A 202 -4.59 -9.73 10.05
CA GLU A 202 -4.17 -9.25 8.75
C GLU A 202 -5.38 -8.78 7.89
N TRP A 203 -6.58 -9.25 8.19
CA TRP A 203 -7.79 -8.89 7.45
C TRP A 203 -8.48 -7.66 8.01
N ARG A 204 -8.28 -7.40 9.32
CA ARG A 204 -9.07 -6.42 10.09
C ARG A 204 -9.00 -5.02 9.53
N GLY A 205 -7.82 -4.57 9.08
CA GLY A 205 -7.65 -3.20 8.59
C GLY A 205 -8.68 -2.84 7.53
N LEU A 206 -8.87 -3.71 6.53
CA LEU A 206 -9.82 -3.46 5.43
C LEU A 206 -11.27 -3.43 5.94
N TYR A 207 -11.65 -4.37 6.82
CA TYR A 207 -13.00 -4.42 7.38
C TYR A 207 -13.29 -3.26 8.34
N ILE A 208 -12.28 -2.75 9.06
CA ILE A 208 -12.41 -1.54 9.89
C ILE A 208 -12.64 -0.31 9.01
N LEU A 209 -11.93 -0.20 7.87
CA LEU A 209 -12.17 0.89 6.93
C LEU A 209 -13.57 0.83 6.33
N MET A 210 -14.06 -0.36 5.97
CA MET A 210 -15.45 -0.54 5.56
C MET A 210 -16.44 -0.16 6.68
N LEU A 211 -16.13 -0.49 7.94
CA LEU A 211 -16.94 -0.06 9.09
C LEU A 211 -17.02 1.47 9.18
N GLY A 212 -15.90 2.17 8.91
CA GLY A 212 -15.80 3.64 8.85
C GLY A 212 -16.83 4.33 7.96
N MET A 213 -17.44 3.61 7.02
CA MET A 213 -18.46 4.14 6.11
C MET A 213 -19.89 4.09 6.69
N SER A 214 -20.05 3.52 7.89
CA SER A 214 -21.32 3.48 8.62
C SER A 214 -21.60 4.79 9.36
N ASP A 215 -22.84 5.25 9.33
CA ASP A 215 -23.33 6.41 10.07
C ASP A 215 -24.07 6.03 11.37
N ARG A 216 -24.07 4.74 11.71
CA ARG A 216 -24.83 4.22 12.85
C ARG A 216 -24.15 4.60 14.17
N PRO A 217 -24.89 5.16 15.15
CA PRO A 217 -24.32 5.53 16.46
C PRO A 217 -23.61 4.38 17.17
N ASP A 218 -24.13 3.16 17.06
CA ASP A 218 -23.52 1.96 17.67
C ASP A 218 -22.15 1.62 17.08
N ASP A 219 -21.95 1.89 15.79
CA ASP A 219 -20.71 1.60 15.07
C ASP A 219 -19.65 2.63 15.45
N ILE A 220 -20.05 3.90 15.55
CA ILE A 220 -19.22 4.99 16.07
C ILE A 220 -18.79 4.70 17.51
N ALA A 221 -19.74 4.30 18.37
CA ALA A 221 -19.45 3.94 19.76
C ALA A 221 -18.48 2.76 19.86
N PHE A 222 -18.63 1.76 18.99
CA PHE A 222 -17.70 0.64 18.91
C PHE A 222 -16.28 1.08 18.52
N VAL A 223 -16.14 1.89 17.46
CA VAL A 223 -14.82 2.40 17.01
C VAL A 223 -14.16 3.24 18.10
N ARG A 224 -14.92 4.15 18.74
CA ARG A 224 -14.43 4.92 19.90
C ARG A 224 -13.95 4.01 21.04
N GLY A 225 -14.71 2.97 21.36
CA GLY A 225 -14.32 2.00 22.38
C GLY A 225 -13.00 1.31 22.04
N LYS A 226 -12.78 0.92 20.78
CA LYS A 226 -11.53 0.30 20.33
C LYS A 226 -10.33 1.25 20.41
N LEU A 227 -10.50 2.52 20.03
CA LEU A 227 -9.47 3.55 20.19
C LEU A 227 -9.12 3.76 21.65
N LYS A 228 -10.12 3.91 22.52
CA LYS A 228 -9.90 4.07 23.95
C LYS A 228 -9.15 2.89 24.57
N THR A 229 -9.56 1.65 24.24
CA THR A 229 -8.84 0.45 24.68
C THR A 229 -7.41 0.42 24.15
N ALA A 230 -7.18 0.81 22.89
CA ALA A 230 -5.84 0.89 22.33
C ALA A 230 -4.99 1.90 23.10
N ALA A 231 -5.54 3.07 23.40
CA ALA A 231 -4.93 4.07 24.26
C ALA A 231 -4.64 3.56 25.67
N GLU A 232 -5.57 2.87 26.34
CA GLU A 232 -5.40 2.36 27.71
C GLU A 232 -4.26 1.33 27.82
N TYR A 233 -4.03 0.54 26.77
CA TYR A 233 -3.06 -0.56 26.76
C TYR A 233 -1.86 -0.36 25.83
N GLY A 234 -1.72 0.81 25.19
CA GLY A 234 -0.63 1.09 24.25
C GLY A 234 -0.63 0.21 23.00
N LEU A 235 -1.81 -0.14 22.47
CA LEU A 235 -1.94 -1.05 21.33
C LEU A 235 -1.86 -0.30 20.00
N THR A 236 -1.02 -0.79 19.09
CA THR A 236 -0.88 -0.23 17.74
C THR A 236 -1.60 -1.06 16.66
N ILE A 237 -2.06 -2.26 17.01
CA ILE A 237 -2.69 -3.18 16.05
C ILE A 237 -3.97 -2.57 15.49
N SER A 238 -3.98 -2.32 14.18
CA SER A 238 -5.08 -1.69 13.46
C SER A 238 -5.45 -0.28 13.96
N LEU A 239 -4.58 0.38 14.74
CA LEU A 239 -4.85 1.70 15.31
C LEU A 239 -5.09 2.73 14.21
N GLY A 240 -4.22 2.78 13.19
CA GLY A 240 -4.40 3.66 12.04
C GLY A 240 -5.74 3.43 11.33
N ALA A 241 -6.17 2.17 11.17
CA ALA A 241 -7.46 1.85 10.54
C ALA A 241 -8.65 2.34 11.38
N TYR A 242 -8.63 2.16 12.71
CA TYR A 242 -9.69 2.68 13.59
C TYR A 242 -9.72 4.21 13.63
N ALA A 243 -8.56 4.86 13.63
CA ALA A 243 -8.45 6.31 13.56
C ALA A 243 -9.04 6.83 12.25
N THR A 244 -8.68 6.21 11.11
CA THR A 244 -9.28 6.54 9.80
C THR A 244 -10.79 6.32 9.80
N ALA A 245 -11.28 5.21 10.39
CA ALA A 245 -12.71 4.95 10.49
C ALA A 245 -13.45 6.00 11.32
N LEU A 246 -12.88 6.45 12.45
CA LEU A 246 -13.48 7.52 13.25
C LEU A 246 -13.57 8.83 12.44
N ILE A 247 -12.51 9.21 11.73
CA ILE A 247 -12.49 10.42 10.90
C ILE A 247 -13.56 10.34 9.80
N GLU A 248 -13.72 9.18 9.15
CA GLU A 248 -14.78 8.99 8.15
C GLU A 248 -16.19 9.15 8.75
N MET A 249 -16.40 8.59 9.94
CA MET A 249 -17.69 8.62 10.61
C MET A 249 -18.07 10.01 11.15
N THR A 250 -17.09 10.79 11.62
CA THR A 250 -17.36 12.01 12.40
C THR A 250 -16.66 13.27 11.88
N GLY A 251 -15.94 13.18 10.76
CA GLY A 251 -15.28 14.31 10.12
C GLY A 251 -14.27 15.04 11.03
N ALA A 252 -14.36 16.37 11.05
CA ALA A 252 -13.46 17.24 11.80
C ALA A 252 -13.49 17.00 13.32
N ASP A 253 -14.63 16.55 13.86
CA ASP A 253 -14.75 16.18 15.28
C ASP A 253 -13.88 14.95 15.59
N GLY A 254 -13.79 14.01 14.66
CA GLY A 254 -12.93 12.82 14.79
C GLY A 254 -11.46 13.20 14.80
N VAL A 255 -11.05 14.10 13.90
CA VAL A 255 -9.68 14.65 13.87
C VAL A 255 -9.34 15.33 15.20
N THR A 256 -10.26 16.17 15.70
CA THR A 256 -10.07 16.88 16.97
C THR A 256 -9.95 15.93 18.15
N GLN A 257 -10.82 14.91 18.21
CA GLN A 257 -10.81 13.90 19.26
C GLN A 257 -9.48 13.13 19.28
N LEU A 258 -9.00 12.68 18.12
CA LEU A 258 -7.74 11.94 18.01
C LEU A 258 -6.54 12.81 18.43
N ALA A 259 -6.53 14.09 18.03
CA ALA A 259 -5.45 14.99 18.42
C ALA A 259 -5.41 15.21 19.93
N GLU A 260 -6.56 15.31 20.60
CA GLU A 260 -6.62 15.43 22.06
C GLU A 260 -6.11 14.16 22.75
N GLU A 261 -6.70 13.00 22.40
CA GLU A 261 -6.45 11.72 23.07
C GLU A 261 -5.05 11.17 22.82
N TYR A 262 -4.46 11.44 21.63
CA TYR A 262 -3.15 10.91 21.27
C TYR A 262 -2.03 11.95 21.24
N PHE A 263 -2.26 13.20 20.83
CA PHE A 263 -1.15 14.17 20.73
C PHE A 263 -1.00 15.08 21.95
N VAL A 264 -2.05 15.23 22.76
CA VAL A 264 -2.04 16.14 23.91
C VAL A 264 -1.95 15.37 25.22
N GLU A 265 -2.73 14.29 25.37
CA GLU A 265 -2.65 13.44 26.56
C GLU A 265 -1.25 12.79 26.70
N PRO A 266 -0.63 12.87 27.89
CA PRO A 266 0.69 12.29 28.10
C PRO A 266 0.64 10.76 28.15
N GLY A 267 1.80 10.13 27.89
CA GLY A 267 1.97 8.68 28.07
C GLY A 267 1.79 7.85 26.80
N ARG A 268 1.60 8.48 25.65
CA ARG A 268 1.54 7.82 24.34
C ARG A 268 2.93 7.48 23.82
N SER A 269 3.08 6.31 23.23
CA SER A 269 4.31 5.90 22.57
C SER A 269 4.42 6.45 21.15
N ASN A 270 5.64 6.69 20.66
CA ASN A 270 5.86 7.14 19.28
C ASN A 270 5.21 6.21 18.25
N ALA A 271 5.14 4.91 18.54
CA ALA A 271 4.49 3.95 17.66
C ALA A 271 2.99 4.21 17.51
N GLU A 272 2.29 4.56 18.59
CA GLU A 272 0.87 4.95 18.54
C GLU A 272 0.68 6.27 17.77
N LEU A 273 1.50 7.28 18.09
CA LEU A 273 1.44 8.59 17.46
C LEU A 273 1.62 8.49 15.94
N LEU A 274 2.54 7.65 15.48
CA LEU A 274 2.78 7.40 14.06
C LEU A 274 1.57 6.76 13.36
N GLU A 275 0.83 5.88 14.03
CA GLU A 275 -0.41 5.32 13.47
C GLU A 275 -1.49 6.39 13.29
N ILE A 276 -1.60 7.33 14.24
CA ILE A 276 -2.53 8.46 14.12
C ILE A 276 -2.09 9.42 13.00
N VAL A 277 -0.79 9.74 12.90
CA VAL A 277 -0.25 10.57 11.81
C VAL A 277 -0.53 9.93 10.45
N LYS A 278 -0.35 8.61 10.29
CA LYS A 278 -0.69 7.91 9.04
C LYS A 278 -2.17 8.05 8.69
N ALA A 279 -3.07 7.89 9.67
CA ALA A 279 -4.51 8.04 9.44
C ALA A 279 -4.87 9.46 8.98
N LEU A 280 -4.29 10.49 9.60
CA LEU A 280 -4.47 11.89 9.23
C LEU A 280 -3.90 12.20 7.84
N SER A 281 -2.69 11.73 7.53
CA SER A 281 -2.03 11.93 6.22
C SER A 281 -2.88 11.39 5.07
N VAL A 282 -3.46 10.19 5.23
CA VAL A 282 -4.31 9.59 4.21
C VAL A 282 -5.58 10.41 4.00
N GLN A 283 -6.21 10.84 5.09
CA GLN A 283 -7.41 11.68 5.01
C GLN A 283 -7.11 13.03 4.34
N GLY A 284 -6.01 13.68 4.69
CA GLY A 284 -5.62 14.98 4.13
C GLY A 284 -5.13 14.96 2.67
N THR A 285 -4.64 13.82 2.20
CA THR A 285 -4.09 13.65 0.84
C THR A 285 -5.11 13.10 -0.15
N GLY A 286 -5.90 12.08 0.24
CA GLY A 286 -6.76 11.36 -0.70
C GLY A 286 -8.16 10.99 -0.20
N GLY A 287 -8.49 11.22 1.08
CA GLY A 287 -9.79 10.84 1.67
C GLY A 287 -10.82 11.96 1.68
N ALA A 288 -10.47 13.12 2.26
CA ALA A 288 -11.37 14.24 2.50
C ALA A 288 -10.57 15.56 2.59
N VAL A 289 -10.32 16.20 1.43
CA VAL A 289 -9.51 17.43 1.34
C VAL A 289 -10.11 18.57 2.18
N GLU A 290 -11.43 18.56 2.38
CA GLU A 290 -12.17 19.46 3.27
C GLU A 290 -11.73 19.36 4.74
N LEU A 291 -11.20 18.21 5.18
CA LEU A 291 -10.70 18.02 6.54
C LEU A 291 -9.26 18.53 6.72
N ARG A 292 -8.57 18.91 5.63
CA ARG A 292 -7.17 19.31 5.68
C ARG A 292 -6.91 20.45 6.66
N SER A 293 -7.81 21.41 6.77
CA SER A 293 -7.68 22.50 7.75
C SER A 293 -7.68 21.97 9.19
N ALA A 294 -8.58 21.04 9.53
CA ALA A 294 -8.61 20.42 10.86
C ALA A 294 -7.35 19.57 11.12
N ILE A 295 -6.88 18.84 10.11
CA ILE A 295 -5.66 18.03 10.19
C ILE A 295 -4.42 18.90 10.41
N ILE A 296 -4.33 20.05 9.73
CA ILE A 296 -3.24 21.02 9.91
C ILE A 296 -3.22 21.54 11.36
N GLU A 297 -4.38 21.80 11.98
CA GLU A 297 -4.42 22.17 13.40
C GLU A 297 -3.98 21.01 14.31
N ALA A 298 -4.38 19.77 14.00
CA ALA A 298 -3.91 18.59 14.73
C ALA A 298 -2.38 18.42 14.63
N TYR A 299 -1.78 18.65 13.46
CA TYR A 299 -0.31 18.67 13.30
C TYR A 299 0.35 19.79 14.11
N GLY A 300 -0.31 20.95 14.27
CA GLY A 300 0.14 21.99 15.19
C GLY A 300 0.25 21.49 16.62
N ARG A 301 -0.74 20.73 17.10
CA ARG A 301 -0.71 20.10 18.44
C ARG A 301 0.39 19.06 18.55
N LEU A 302 0.56 18.20 17.54
CA LEU A 302 1.67 17.24 17.49
C LEU A 302 3.02 17.94 17.62
N LEU A 303 3.28 18.99 16.84
CA LEU A 303 4.57 19.72 16.88
C LEU A 303 4.81 20.47 18.21
N ALA A 304 3.76 20.75 18.97
CA ALA A 304 3.88 21.38 20.28
C ALA A 304 4.30 20.36 21.36
N HIS A 305 3.72 19.15 21.33
CA HIS A 305 3.91 18.13 22.38
C HIS A 305 4.93 17.04 22.03
N HIS A 306 5.12 16.76 20.75
CA HIS A 306 5.95 15.67 20.20
C HIS A 306 6.86 16.17 19.06
N PRO A 307 7.76 17.13 19.32
CA PRO A 307 8.64 17.70 18.30
C PRO A 307 9.54 16.66 17.62
N GLU A 308 9.82 15.52 18.26
CA GLU A 308 10.57 14.39 17.71
C GLU A 308 9.91 13.75 16.48
N LEU A 309 8.58 13.90 16.31
CA LEU A 309 7.83 13.40 15.15
C LEU A 309 7.65 14.43 14.03
N ALA A 310 8.32 15.58 14.12
CA ALA A 310 8.19 16.66 13.15
C ALA A 310 8.52 16.24 11.71
N GLY A 311 9.47 15.31 11.55
CA GLY A 311 9.82 14.75 10.24
C GLY A 311 8.67 14.00 9.57
N ASN A 312 7.80 13.36 10.36
CA ASN A 312 6.71 12.53 9.84
C ASN A 312 5.58 13.35 9.20
N VAL A 313 5.41 14.61 9.61
CA VAL A 313 4.38 15.51 9.05
C VAL A 313 4.95 16.51 8.03
N ALA A 314 6.29 16.64 7.93
CA ALA A 314 6.93 17.61 7.05
C ALA A 314 6.59 17.38 5.55
N ASN A 315 6.50 16.11 5.13
CA ASN A 315 6.14 15.77 3.75
C ASN A 315 4.71 16.22 3.41
N ASP A 316 3.72 15.88 4.25
CA ASP A 316 2.34 16.33 4.08
C ASP A 316 2.26 17.86 4.00
N LEU A 317 2.95 18.57 4.91
CA LEU A 317 2.97 20.03 4.93
C LEU A 317 3.60 20.62 3.65
N SER A 318 4.64 19.99 3.12
CA SER A 318 5.27 20.35 1.86
C SER A 318 4.32 20.14 0.67
N ASP A 319 3.76 18.94 0.56
CA ASP A 319 2.84 18.54 -0.52
C ASP A 319 1.58 19.42 -0.54
N TRP A 320 1.09 19.78 0.65
CA TRP A 320 -0.08 20.65 0.82
C TRP A 320 0.27 22.14 0.78
N LYS A 321 1.56 22.50 0.62
CA LYS A 321 2.07 23.88 0.52
C LYS A 321 1.73 24.74 1.75
N VAL A 322 1.78 24.14 2.93
CA VAL A 322 1.46 24.79 4.21
C VAL A 322 2.70 25.44 4.81
N VAL A 323 2.80 26.76 4.76
CA VAL A 323 4.01 27.49 5.23
C VAL A 323 3.97 27.96 6.69
N ARG A 324 2.82 27.86 7.38
CA ARG A 324 2.64 28.42 8.73
C ARG A 324 3.57 27.84 9.79
N PHE A 325 4.07 26.62 9.58
CA PHE A 325 4.94 25.92 10.53
C PHE A 325 6.43 26.14 10.27
N VAL A 326 6.82 26.96 9.29
CA VAL A 326 8.24 27.28 9.02
C VAL A 326 9.01 27.72 10.27
N PRO A 327 8.51 28.67 11.10
CA PRO A 327 9.24 29.07 12.31
C PRO A 327 9.43 27.89 13.28
N ARG A 328 8.35 27.14 13.55
CA ARG A 328 8.36 26.02 14.49
C ARG A 328 9.27 24.88 14.03
N LEU A 329 9.23 24.51 12.75
CA LEU A 329 10.07 23.45 12.21
C LEU A 329 11.55 23.84 12.16
N ARG A 330 11.86 25.12 11.95
CA ARG A 330 13.22 25.64 12.06
C ARG A 330 13.75 25.58 13.50
N GLU A 331 12.92 25.94 14.47
CA GLU A 331 13.27 25.79 15.90
C GLU A 331 13.57 24.34 16.25
N ILE A 332 12.70 23.41 15.85
CA ILE A 332 12.87 21.97 16.10
C ILE A 332 14.17 21.45 15.45
N LEU A 333 14.40 21.80 14.17
CA LEU A 333 15.61 21.40 13.44
C LEU A 333 16.89 21.91 14.11
N ASN A 334 16.89 23.16 14.56
CA ASN A 334 18.04 23.79 15.23
C ASN A 334 18.29 23.21 16.63
N ALA A 335 17.23 22.81 17.34
CA ALA A 335 17.36 22.16 18.63
C ALA A 335 17.94 20.75 18.50
N GLY A 336 17.64 20.03 17.41
CA GLY A 336 18.25 18.74 17.06
C GLY A 336 17.95 17.59 18.05
N VAL A 337 17.02 17.78 18.99
CA VAL A 337 16.71 16.78 20.02
C VAL A 337 15.72 15.76 19.47
N GLY A 338 16.13 14.48 19.44
CA GLY A 338 15.24 13.36 19.17
C GLY A 338 14.90 13.10 17.70
N LEU A 339 15.52 13.81 16.75
CA LEU A 339 15.31 13.61 15.32
C LEU A 339 16.28 12.56 14.76
N ASP A 340 15.76 11.62 13.95
CA ASP A 340 16.58 10.75 13.12
C ASP A 340 17.01 11.44 11.80
N GLU A 341 17.93 10.82 11.05
CA GLU A 341 18.44 11.37 9.79
C GLU A 341 17.33 11.62 8.76
N ALA A 342 16.34 10.74 8.70
CA ALA A 342 15.20 10.86 7.78
C ALA A 342 14.33 12.08 8.13
N SER A 343 14.10 12.31 9.42
CA SER A 343 13.34 13.45 9.93
C SER A 343 14.08 14.76 9.69
N HIS A 344 15.40 14.77 9.92
CA HIS A 344 16.25 15.91 9.56
C HIS A 344 16.12 16.27 8.07
N PHE A 345 16.22 15.25 7.20
CA PHE A 345 16.09 15.44 5.76
C PHE A 345 14.70 15.95 5.36
N ALA A 346 13.63 15.35 5.87
CA ALA A 346 12.25 15.74 5.56
C ALA A 346 11.95 17.19 5.97
N ILE A 347 12.40 17.61 7.16
CA ILE A 347 12.23 18.98 7.64
C ILE A 347 13.05 19.95 6.76
N ALA A 348 14.29 19.61 6.41
CA ALA A 348 15.13 20.45 5.54
C ALA A 348 14.50 20.64 4.15
N MET A 349 13.95 19.57 3.57
CA MET A 349 13.23 19.62 2.29
C MET A 349 12.00 20.53 2.35
N TYR A 350 11.20 20.40 3.41
CA TYR A 350 10.06 21.29 3.65
C TYR A 350 10.49 22.77 3.72
N LEU A 351 11.54 23.09 4.51
CA LEU A 351 12.03 24.47 4.65
C LEU A 351 12.54 25.04 3.32
N SER A 352 13.28 24.24 2.54
CA SER A 352 13.75 24.64 1.21
C SER A 352 12.58 24.95 0.27
N SER A 353 11.56 24.10 0.24
CA SER A 353 10.38 24.31 -0.62
C SER A 353 9.61 25.59 -0.24
N ALA A 354 9.54 25.90 1.06
CA ALA A 354 8.89 27.10 1.56
C ALA A 354 9.66 28.36 1.16
N ASP A 355 10.99 28.35 1.25
CA ASP A 355 11.84 29.48 0.87
C ASP A 355 11.80 29.77 -0.64
N GLU A 356 11.76 28.74 -1.49
CA GLU A 356 11.56 28.88 -2.94
C GLU A 356 10.21 29.53 -3.28
N SER A 357 9.14 29.13 -2.59
CA SER A 357 7.81 29.69 -2.78
C SER A 357 7.73 31.18 -2.39
N ALA A 358 8.49 31.58 -1.36
CA ALA A 358 8.61 32.96 -0.92
C ALA A 358 9.41 33.81 -1.93
N SER A 359 10.51 33.28 -2.45
CA SER A 359 11.33 33.93 -3.48
C SER A 359 10.57 34.15 -4.79
N SER A 360 9.81 33.14 -5.26
CA SER A 360 8.96 33.22 -6.45
C SER A 360 7.87 34.31 -6.32
N LYS A 361 7.19 34.39 -5.16
CA LYS A 361 6.21 35.44 -4.90
C LYS A 361 6.83 36.84 -4.88
N ALA A 362 8.04 36.99 -4.34
CA ALA A 362 8.75 38.27 -4.31
C ALA A 362 9.18 38.78 -5.69
N VAL A 363 9.50 37.87 -6.62
CA VAL A 363 9.80 38.20 -8.02
C VAL A 363 8.53 38.65 -8.77
N PHE A 364 7.39 37.98 -8.53
CA PHE A 364 6.12 38.29 -9.20
C PHE A 364 5.50 39.62 -8.70
N THR A 365 5.65 39.97 -7.43
CA THR A 365 5.23 41.28 -6.91
C THR A 365 6.11 42.42 -7.40
N ARG A 366 7.40 42.18 -7.69
CA ARG A 366 8.30 43.18 -8.28
C ARG A 366 8.00 43.46 -9.76
N SER A 367 7.50 42.49 -10.53
CA SER A 367 7.15 42.68 -11.94
C SER A 367 5.75 43.26 -12.18
N GLY A 368 4.83 43.15 -11.20
CA GLY A 368 3.48 43.71 -11.28
C GLY A 368 3.33 45.18 -10.84
N GLY A 369 4.40 45.80 -10.34
CA GLY A 369 4.41 47.17 -9.79
C GLY A 369 4.82 48.28 -10.76
N LEU A 370 4.98 47.99 -12.06
CA LEU A 370 5.25 48.98 -13.10
C LEU A 370 4.04 49.07 -14.03
N ARG A 371 3.09 49.94 -13.70
CA ARG A 371 2.19 50.59 -14.65
C ARG A 371 2.41 52.08 -14.58
#